data_AF-A0A654ZDE2-F1
#
_entry.id   AF-A0A654ZDE2-F1
#
_cell.length_a   1.000
_cell.length_b   1.000
_cell.length_c   1.000
_cell.angle_alpha   90.00
_cell.angle_beta   90.00
_cell.angle_gamma   90.00
#
_symmetry.space_group_name_H-M   'P 1'
#
loop_
_entity.id
_entity.type
_entity.pdbx_description
1 polymer ?
#
loop_
_entity_poly.entity_id
_entity_poly.type
_entity_poly.pdbx_seq_one_letter_code
_entity_poly.pdbx_strand_id
1 'polypeptide(L)'
;MLAAEVDDATYRPDLDDAVVRLAGPITIDQVVAAYVDNAGAEPAVMAAIAVIDAADLGDEDAELVVGDAQDHDLAWYANQELPFLLDLL
;
A
#
# COMPACT_ATOMS: atom_id res chain seq x y z
N MET A 1 -1.11 -2.51 -2.21
CA MET A 1 0.36 -2.33 -2.09
C MET A 1 1.08 -3.26 -3.06
N LEU A 2 2.24 -2.87 -3.61
CA LEU A 2 3.11 -3.74 -4.40
C LEU A 2 4.42 -3.99 -3.65
N ALA A 3 4.91 -5.23 -3.68
CA ALA A 3 6.25 -5.58 -3.24
C ALA A 3 7.13 -5.82 -4.46
N ALA A 4 8.29 -5.16 -4.52
CA ALA A 4 9.24 -5.28 -5.62
C ALA A 4 10.66 -5.48 -5.09
N GLU A 5 11.44 -6.29 -5.81
CA GLU A 5 12.85 -6.52 -5.52
C GLU A 5 13.72 -5.69 -6.47
N VAL A 6 14.63 -4.90 -5.88
CA VAL A 6 15.46 -3.94 -6.61
C VAL A 6 16.88 -3.92 -6.04
N ASP A 7 17.88 -3.95 -6.92
CA ASP A 7 19.29 -3.99 -6.51
C ASP A 7 19.84 -2.59 -6.14
N ASP A 8 19.39 -1.54 -6.81
CA ASP A 8 19.99 -0.20 -6.76
C ASP A 8 19.14 0.85 -6.03
N ALA A 9 18.49 0.48 -4.92
CA ALA A 9 17.78 1.42 -4.06
C ALA A 9 18.75 2.18 -3.14
N THR A 10 18.72 3.52 -3.20
CA THR A 10 19.53 4.38 -2.31
C THR A 10 18.64 4.99 -1.23
N TYR A 11 18.89 4.68 0.04
CA TYR A 11 18.15 5.27 1.16
C TYR A 11 18.29 6.81 1.25
N ARG A 12 17.19 7.51 1.55
CA ARG A 12 17.08 8.98 1.66
C ARG A 12 16.60 9.38 3.06
N PRO A 13 17.48 9.32 4.08
CA PRO A 13 17.13 9.67 5.46
C PRO A 13 16.85 11.17 5.66
N ASP A 14 17.12 11.99 4.66
CA ASP A 14 16.81 13.41 4.64
C ASP A 14 15.36 13.71 4.22
N LEU A 15 14.60 12.67 3.86
CA LEU A 15 13.18 12.72 3.56
C LEU A 15 12.39 12.02 4.66
N ASP A 16 11.11 11.75 4.38
CA ASP A 16 10.21 11.04 5.27
C ASP A 16 10.67 9.60 5.58
N ASP A 17 9.94 8.94 6.47
CA ASP A 17 10.25 7.58 6.90
C ASP A 17 10.29 6.59 5.72
N ALA A 18 11.29 5.71 5.75
CA ALA A 18 11.51 4.64 4.78
C ALA A 18 11.59 5.07 3.29
N VAL A 19 11.96 6.32 2.99
CA VAL A 19 12.10 6.79 1.61
C VAL A 19 13.41 6.34 0.95
N VAL A 20 13.32 5.83 -0.28
CA VAL A 20 14.46 5.47 -1.13
C VAL A 20 14.41 6.16 -2.49
N ARG A 21 15.57 6.39 -3.10
CA ARG A 21 15.71 6.77 -4.52
C ARG A 21 15.97 5.51 -5.35
N LEU A 22 15.18 5.35 -6.40
CA LEU A 22 15.34 4.30 -7.40
C LEU A 22 16.23 4.79 -8.56
N ALA A 23 17.03 3.89 -9.15
CA ALA A 23 17.87 4.20 -10.30
C ALA A 23 17.08 4.37 -11.62
N GLY A 24 15.84 3.87 -11.66
CA GLY A 24 14.95 3.93 -12.81
C GLY A 24 13.54 3.44 -12.48
N PRO A 25 12.66 3.33 -13.49
CA PRO A 25 11.33 2.75 -13.33
C PRO A 25 11.39 1.29 -12.87
N ILE A 26 10.39 0.86 -12.11
CA ILE A 26 10.18 -0.55 -11.75
C ILE A 26 9.40 -1.24 -12.87
N THR A 27 9.95 -2.35 -13.39
CA THR A 27 9.25 -3.20 -14.36
C THR A 27 8.38 -4.24 -13.65
N ILE A 28 7.41 -4.81 -14.37
CA ILE A 28 6.54 -5.85 -13.80
C ILE A 28 7.32 -7.10 -13.37
N ASP A 29 8.43 -7.41 -14.04
CA ASP A 29 9.28 -8.55 -13.69
C ASP A 29 9.99 -8.38 -12.34
N GLN A 30 10.12 -7.14 -11.86
CA GLN A 30 10.68 -6.81 -10.54
C GLN A 30 9.63 -6.85 -9.44
N VAL A 31 8.35 -6.85 -9.78
CA VAL A 31 7.26 -7.00 -8.80
C VAL A 31 7.21 -8.46 -8.38
N VAL A 32 7.27 -8.70 -7.07
CA VAL A 32 7.22 -10.04 -6.49
C VAL A 32 5.79 -10.43 -6.12
N ALA A 33 5.04 -9.47 -5.58
CA ALA A 33 3.66 -9.68 -5.16
C ALA A 33 2.85 -8.38 -5.13
N ALA A 34 1.52 -8.53 -5.18
CA ALA A 34 0.56 -7.51 -4.82
C ALA A 34 -0.21 -7.91 -3.56
N TYR A 35 -0.47 -6.93 -2.72
CA TYR A 35 -1.35 -7.02 -1.57
C TYR A 35 -2.56 -6.13 -1.83
N VAL A 36 -3.75 -6.71 -1.83
CA VAL A 36 -4.97 -6.06 -2.31
C VAL A 36 -6.04 -6.12 -1.23
N ASP A 37 -6.72 -5.01 -1.01
CA ASP A 37 -7.88 -4.95 -0.13
C ASP A 37 -8.99 -5.85 -0.64
N ASN A 38 -9.57 -6.62 0.28
CA ASN A 38 -10.75 -7.41 -0.02
C ASN A 38 -12.01 -6.54 0.02
N ALA A 39 -13.09 -6.97 -0.63
CA ALA A 39 -14.36 -6.23 -0.63
C ALA A 39 -14.89 -5.90 0.78
N GLY A 40 -14.52 -6.69 1.80
CA GLY A 40 -14.88 -6.43 3.19
C GLY A 40 -14.21 -5.19 3.80
N ALA A 41 -13.09 -4.72 3.23
CA ALA A 41 -12.38 -3.54 3.70
C ALA A 41 -12.97 -2.23 3.16
N GLU A 42 -13.78 -2.28 2.08
CA GLU A 42 -14.30 -1.10 1.40
C GLU A 42 -14.98 -0.09 2.36
N PRO A 43 -15.87 -0.48 3.29
CA PRO A 43 -16.50 0.48 4.20
C PRO A 43 -15.50 1.18 5.13
N ALA A 44 -14.50 0.44 5.65
CA ALA A 44 -13.48 0.98 6.55
C ALA A 44 -12.53 1.92 5.80
N VAL A 45 -12.08 1.51 4.60
CA VAL A 45 -11.25 2.35 3.72
C VAL A 45 -11.97 3.64 3.34
N MET A 46 -13.25 3.56 3.00
CA MET A 46 -14.06 4.75 2.68
C MET A 46 -14.20 5.71 3.88
N ALA A 47 -14.33 5.17 5.10
CA ALA A 47 -14.35 5.98 6.31
C ALA A 47 -12.98 6.63 6.58
N ALA A 48 -11.89 5.87 6.45
CA ALA A 48 -10.53 6.37 6.62
C ALA A 48 -10.19 7.51 5.64
N ILE A 49 -10.58 7.39 4.37
CA ILE A 49 -10.39 8.45 3.35
C ILE A 49 -11.00 9.79 3.81
N ALA A 50 -12.14 9.76 4.50
CA ALA A 50 -12.82 10.97 4.93
C ALA A 50 -12.11 11.72 6.07
N VAL A 51 -11.20 11.05 6.80
CA VAL A 51 -10.57 11.59 8.02
C VAL A 51 -9.05 11.52 8.02
N ILE A 52 -8.42 11.05 6.94
CA ILE A 52 -6.96 10.80 6.88
C ILE A 52 -6.14 12.06 7.19
N ASP A 53 -6.53 13.23 6.68
CA ASP A 53 -5.83 14.50 6.95
C ASP A 53 -5.90 14.88 8.44
N ALA A 54 -6.99 14.54 9.13
CA ALA A 54 -7.13 14.81 10.56
C ALA A 54 -6.28 13.84 11.39
N ALA A 55 -6.21 12.56 10.98
CA ALA A 55 -5.33 11.58 11.58
C ALA A 55 -3.85 12.00 11.42
N ASP A 56 -3.43 12.47 10.24
CA ASP A 56 -2.09 12.99 10.00
C ASP A 56 -1.73 14.22 10.87
N LEU A 57 -2.74 14.95 11.33
CA LEU A 57 -2.58 16.09 12.25
C LEU A 57 -2.71 15.70 13.73
N GLY A 58 -2.84 14.40 14.04
CA GLY A 58 -2.84 13.84 15.39
C GLY A 58 -4.21 13.82 16.07
N ASP A 59 -5.31 13.80 15.32
CA ASP A 59 -6.65 13.56 15.88
C ASP A 59 -6.83 12.07 16.23
N GLU A 60 -6.92 11.77 17.53
CA GLU A 60 -6.97 10.39 18.05
C GLU A 60 -8.17 9.59 17.54
N ASP A 61 -9.34 10.23 17.35
CA ASP A 61 -10.54 9.55 16.84
C ASP A 61 -10.36 9.23 15.35
N ALA A 62 -9.76 10.14 14.58
CA ALA A 62 -9.42 9.91 13.19
C ALA A 62 -8.35 8.82 13.02
N GLU A 63 -7.32 8.80 13.88
CA GLU A 63 -6.30 7.74 13.90
C GLU A 63 -6.92 6.36 14.12
N LEU A 64 -7.91 6.25 15.01
CA LEU A 64 -8.63 4.99 15.24
C LEU A 64 -9.39 4.53 13.99
N VAL A 65 -10.10 5.45 13.32
CA VAL A 65 -10.84 5.12 12.08
C VAL A 65 -9.88 4.69 10.95
N VAL A 66 -8.71 5.31 10.85
CA VAL A 66 -7.67 4.89 9.91
C VAL A 66 -7.10 3.52 10.29
N GLY A 67 -6.90 3.28 11.59
CA GLY A 67 -6.47 1.99 12.13
C GLY A 67 -7.45 0.86 11.78
N ASP A 68 -8.75 1.09 11.89
CA ASP A 68 -9.78 0.12 11.50
C ASP A 68 -9.64 -0.33 10.03
N ALA A 69 -9.24 0.59 9.12
CA ALA A 69 -8.96 0.24 7.73
C ALA A 69 -7.68 -0.58 7.58
N GLN A 70 -6.64 -0.30 8.39
CA GLN A 70 -5.36 -1.01 8.37
C GLN A 70 -5.43 -2.42 8.98
N ASP A 71 -6.40 -2.67 9.86
CA ASP A 71 -6.62 -3.96 10.51
C ASP A 71 -7.24 -5.03 9.60
N HIS A 72 -7.60 -4.66 8.36
CA HIS A 72 -8.12 -5.62 7.38
C HIS A 72 -7.00 -6.49 6.76
N ASP A 73 -7.26 -7.80 6.68
CA ASP A 73 -6.39 -8.72 5.96
C ASP A 73 -6.32 -8.39 4.47
N LEU A 74 -5.10 -8.27 3.95
CA LEU A 74 -4.84 -8.07 2.53
C LEU A 74 -4.74 -9.42 1.82
N ALA A 75 -5.44 -9.56 0.69
CA ALA A 75 -5.23 -10.67 -0.22
C ALA A 75 -3.82 -10.57 -0.84
N TRP A 76 -3.09 -11.69 -0.84
CA TRP A 76 -1.76 -11.79 -1.42
C TRP A 76 -1.82 -12.48 -2.77
N TYR A 77 -1.22 -11.86 -3.78
CA TYR A 77 -1.09 -12.39 -5.13
C TYR A 77 0.38 -12.38 -5.54
N ALA A 78 0.89 -13.52 -5.97
CA ALA A 78 2.23 -13.60 -6.55
C ALA A 78 2.28 -12.95 -7.94
N ASN A 79 3.48 -12.59 -8.42
CA ASN A 79 3.66 -11.96 -9.73
C ASN A 79 2.93 -12.69 -10.87
N GLN A 80 3.02 -14.03 -10.95
CA GLN A 80 2.35 -14.80 -12.02
C GLN A 80 0.80 -14.73 -12.00
N GLU A 81 0.20 -14.32 -10.88
CA GLU A 81 -1.26 -14.20 -10.73
C GLU A 81 -1.76 -12.80 -11.11
N LEU A 82 -0.88 -11.80 -11.20
CA LEU A 82 -1.25 -10.41 -11.45
C LEU A 82 -1.95 -10.20 -12.81
N PRO A 83 -1.51 -10.81 -13.93
CA PRO A 83 -2.24 -10.65 -15.19
C PRO A 83 -3.68 -11.15 -15.10
N PHE A 84 -3.89 -12.30 -14.44
CA PHE A 84 -5.22 -12.86 -14.25
C PHE A 84 -6.10 -12.01 -13.33
N LEU A 85 -5.52 -11.48 -12.24
CA LEU A 85 -6.22 -10.57 -11.34
C LEU A 85 -6.76 -9.35 -12.08
N LEU A 86 -5.96 -8.75 -12.96
CA LEU A 86 -6.34 -7.56 -13.72
C LEU A 86 -7.43 -7.82 -14.75
N ASP A 87 -7.46 -9.02 -15.35
CA ASP A 87 -8.51 -9.41 -16.31
C ASP A 87 -9.88 -9.64 -15.64
N LEU A 88 -9.91 -9.82 -14.31
CA LEU A 88 -11.11 -10.14 -13.54
C LEU A 88 -11.71 -8.92 -12.80
N LEU A 89 -11.01 -7.79 -12.80
CA LEU A 89 -11.48 -6.50 -12.24
C LEU A 89 -12.24 -5.69 -13.31
#